data_AF-A0A6P9C8C5-F1
#
_entry.id   AF-A0A6P9C8C5-F1
#
_cell.length_a   1.000
_cell.length_b   1.000
_cell.length_c   1.000
_cell.angle_alpha   90.00
_cell.angle_beta   90.00
_cell.angle_gamma   90.00
#
_symmetry.space_group_name_H-M   'P 1'
#
loop_
_entity.id
_entity.type
_entity.pdbx_description
1 polymer ?
#
loop_
_entity_poly.entity_id
_entity_poly.type
_entity_poly.pdbx_seq_one_letter_code
_entity_poly.pdbx_strand_id
1 'polypeptide(L)'
;MASGTTVVAPSNEANIIQMAPGLPSGAPQQVQVKGPLERFFNAEPKVLGAVQILIGLIHIGFGAILLSLFPSYYFSISGFGGYPFLGGILFISSGSLCVAAANRPNRGLVKCSVGMNITSAIMALTGIMLYISEVVVNVSAFDPRIMIGFGCGLSVVLFFFSMLEFCIAVSLAHFGCQATCCSDAQ
;
A
#
# COMPACT_ATOMS: atom_id res chain seq x y z
N MET A 1 19.39 -49.85 -72.74
CA MET A 1 19.96 -48.48 -72.65
C MET A 1 18.78 -47.54 -72.74
N ALA A 2 18.37 -46.98 -71.59
CA ALA A 2 18.54 -45.55 -71.26
C ALA A 2 17.50 -44.69 -72.03
N SER A 3 16.74 -43.76 -71.47
CA SER A 3 16.77 -43.09 -70.18
C SER A 3 15.54 -42.15 -70.11
N GLY A 4 15.00 -41.93 -68.90
CA GLY A 4 14.29 -40.69 -68.45
C GLY A 4 12.98 -40.31 -69.18
N THR A 5 11.97 -39.71 -68.54
CA THR A 5 11.98 -38.84 -67.38
C THR A 5 10.57 -38.81 -66.75
N THR A 6 10.55 -38.75 -65.43
CA THR A 6 9.42 -38.59 -64.49
C THR A 6 8.72 -37.22 -64.68
N VAL A 7 7.48 -36.96 -64.25
CA VAL A 7 7.08 -36.68 -62.85
C VAL A 7 5.55 -36.50 -62.76
N VAL A 8 4.93 -37.35 -61.92
CA VAL A 8 3.96 -37.08 -60.81
C VAL A 8 2.63 -36.34 -61.08
N ALA A 9 1.55 -37.07 -60.77
CA ALA A 9 0.24 -36.58 -60.31
C ALA A 9 0.03 -36.97 -58.81
N PRO A 10 -0.91 -36.33 -58.09
CA PRO A 10 -0.90 -36.21 -56.63
C PRO A 10 -1.68 -37.33 -55.92
N SER A 11 -1.33 -37.66 -54.67
CA SER A 11 -2.21 -38.46 -53.82
C SER A 11 -1.86 -38.33 -52.33
N ASN A 12 -2.92 -38.09 -51.57
CA ASN A 12 -2.99 -37.84 -50.14
C ASN A 12 -3.37 -39.14 -49.40
N GLU A 13 -2.47 -39.74 -48.61
CA GLU A 13 -2.71 -40.77 -47.57
C GLU A 13 -1.51 -40.70 -46.59
N ALA A 14 -1.55 -41.00 -45.29
CA ALA A 14 -2.36 -41.97 -44.56
C ALA A 14 -2.45 -41.62 -43.06
N ASN A 15 -3.51 -42.11 -42.43
CA ASN A 15 -3.76 -42.15 -40.99
C ASN A 15 -3.34 -43.53 -40.43
N ILE A 16 -3.02 -43.58 -39.12
CA ILE A 16 -3.28 -44.65 -38.12
C ILE A 16 -2.07 -45.11 -37.25
N ILE A 17 -2.06 -44.57 -36.02
CA ILE A 17 -1.94 -45.15 -34.65
C ILE A 17 -0.75 -46.07 -34.28
N GLN A 18 0.01 -45.65 -33.26
CA GLN A 18 0.60 -46.54 -32.23
C GLN A 18 0.61 -45.85 -30.84
N MET A 19 0.23 -46.59 -29.79
CA MET A 19 0.16 -46.15 -28.38
C MET A 19 1.31 -46.71 -27.51
N ALA A 20 1.68 -45.89 -26.50
CA ALA A 20 2.34 -46.16 -25.20
C ALA A 20 3.90 -46.21 -25.13
N PRO A 21 4.52 -46.02 -23.93
CA PRO A 21 4.37 -44.94 -22.94
C PRO A 21 5.73 -44.36 -22.46
N GLY A 22 5.77 -43.12 -21.95
CA GLY A 22 6.97 -42.61 -21.26
C GLY A 22 6.88 -41.15 -20.81
N LEU A 23 6.76 -40.92 -19.50
CA LEU A 23 6.93 -39.62 -18.82
C LEU A 23 8.42 -39.51 -18.39
N PRO A 24 9.05 -38.32 -18.44
CA PRO A 24 9.07 -37.36 -17.32
C PRO A 24 8.61 -35.96 -17.79
N SER A 25 7.55 -35.40 -17.23
CA SER A 25 7.62 -34.37 -16.18
C SER A 25 8.49 -33.17 -16.53
N GLY A 26 7.88 -32.22 -17.24
CA GLY A 26 8.30 -30.83 -17.32
C GLY A 26 7.04 -29.97 -17.24
N ALA A 27 6.74 -29.44 -16.06
CA ALA A 27 5.56 -28.62 -15.83
C ALA A 27 5.53 -27.42 -16.80
N PRO A 28 4.36 -27.03 -17.36
CA PRO A 28 4.24 -25.74 -18.00
C PRO A 28 4.35 -24.68 -16.92
N GLN A 29 5.44 -23.92 -16.95
CA GLN A 29 5.60 -22.69 -16.18
C GLN A 29 4.40 -21.80 -16.54
N GLN A 30 3.41 -21.71 -15.65
CA GLN A 30 2.28 -20.82 -15.78
C GLN A 30 2.81 -19.38 -15.79
N VAL A 31 3.15 -18.85 -16.96
CA VAL A 31 3.11 -17.42 -17.18
C VAL A 31 1.64 -17.06 -17.11
N GLN A 32 1.15 -16.83 -15.88
CA GLN A 32 -0.18 -16.33 -15.63
C GLN A 32 -0.25 -14.97 -16.33
N VAL A 33 -0.79 -14.93 -17.55
CA VAL A 33 -1.10 -13.69 -18.24
C VAL A 33 -2.35 -13.13 -17.55
N LYS A 34 -2.16 -12.65 -16.31
CA LYS A 34 -3.13 -11.86 -15.57
C LYS A 34 -3.52 -10.69 -16.46
N GLY A 35 -4.83 -10.53 -16.71
CA GLY A 35 -5.35 -9.47 -17.57
C GLY A 35 -4.89 -8.09 -17.09
N PRO A 36 -4.88 -7.05 -17.96
CA PRO A 36 -4.47 -5.70 -17.57
C PRO A 36 -5.15 -5.23 -16.28
N LEU A 37 -6.44 -5.54 -16.14
CA LEU A 37 -7.26 -5.20 -14.97
C LEU A 37 -6.79 -5.88 -13.67
N GLU A 38 -6.44 -7.18 -13.70
CA GLU A 38 -5.87 -7.87 -12.53
C GLU A 38 -4.47 -7.34 -12.18
N ARG A 39 -3.70 -6.85 -13.16
CA ARG A 39 -2.40 -6.21 -12.88
C ARG A 39 -2.56 -4.85 -12.21
N PHE A 40 -3.56 -4.05 -12.59
CA PHE A 40 -3.89 -2.80 -11.92
C PHE A 40 -4.30 -3.03 -10.47
N PHE A 41 -5.23 -3.95 -10.20
CA PHE A 41 -5.67 -4.26 -8.83
C PHE A 41 -4.57 -4.85 -7.94
N ASN A 42 -3.59 -5.56 -8.48
CA ASN A 42 -2.45 -6.06 -7.70
C ASN A 42 -1.35 -5.00 -7.50
N ALA A 43 -1.22 -4.03 -8.40
CA ALA A 43 -0.27 -2.92 -8.28
C ALA A 43 -0.77 -1.84 -7.30
N GLU A 44 -2.08 -1.62 -7.25
CA GLU A 44 -2.74 -0.61 -6.43
C GLU A 44 -2.42 -0.69 -4.92
N PRO A 45 -2.59 -1.84 -4.22
CA PRO A 45 -2.28 -1.93 -2.78
C PRO A 45 -0.79 -1.78 -2.47
N LYS A 46 0.10 -2.12 -3.42
CA LYS A 46 1.54 -1.92 -3.27
C LYS A 46 1.90 -0.43 -3.32
N VAL A 47 1.29 0.32 -4.23
CA VAL A 47 1.48 1.78 -4.31
C VAL A 47 0.92 2.45 -3.07
N LEU A 48 -0.30 2.11 -2.67
CA LEU A 48 -0.94 2.66 -1.47
C LEU A 48 -0.12 2.39 -0.21
N GLY A 49 0.43 1.19 -0.05
CA GLY A 49 1.33 0.85 1.06
C GLY A 49 2.62 1.68 1.05
N ALA A 50 3.21 1.95 -0.12
CA ALA A 50 4.37 2.82 -0.23
C ALA A 50 4.05 4.28 0.15
N VAL A 51 2.86 4.77 -0.22
CA VAL A 51 2.38 6.11 0.19
C VAL A 51 2.21 6.17 1.71
N GLN A 52 1.69 5.12 2.33
CA GLN A 52 1.57 5.01 3.79
C GLN A 52 2.93 5.14 4.50
N ILE A 53 3.97 4.49 3.96
CA ILE A 53 5.35 4.61 4.47
C ILE A 53 5.83 6.06 4.36
N LEU A 54 5.60 6.70 3.21
CA LEU A 54 5.99 8.10 2.99
C LEU A 54 5.25 9.03 3.97
N ILE A 55 3.96 8.83 4.19
CA ILE A 55 3.17 9.62 5.15
C ILE A 55 3.72 9.47 6.56
N GLY A 56 4.09 8.26 6.97
CA GLY A 56 4.68 8.03 8.29
C GLY A 56 6.06 8.69 8.45
N LEU A 57 6.90 8.67 7.40
CA LEU A 57 8.17 9.39 7.40
C LEU A 57 7.98 10.91 7.49
N ILE A 58 6.97 11.45 6.79
CA ILE A 58 6.58 12.86 6.88
C ILE A 58 6.19 13.19 8.33
N HIS A 59 5.35 12.38 8.98
CA HIS A 59 4.98 12.64 10.38
C HIS A 59 6.18 12.63 11.33
N ILE A 60 7.10 11.69 11.20
CA ILE A 60 8.32 11.63 12.03
C ILE A 60 9.22 12.85 11.75
N GLY A 61 9.47 13.16 10.48
CA GLY A 61 10.36 14.25 10.09
C GLY A 61 9.85 15.62 10.52
N PHE A 62 8.61 15.96 10.14
CA PHE A 62 7.99 17.22 10.51
C PHE A 62 7.69 17.30 12.02
N GLY A 63 7.33 16.17 12.65
CA GLY A 63 7.18 16.08 14.11
C GLY A 63 8.48 16.38 14.86
N ALA A 64 9.62 15.88 14.38
CA ALA A 64 10.93 16.19 14.94
C ALA A 64 11.31 17.67 14.78
N ILE A 65 10.97 18.27 13.64
CA ILE A 65 11.14 19.72 13.40
C ILE A 65 10.28 20.52 14.40
N LEU A 66 9.02 20.15 14.60
CA LEU A 66 8.15 20.79 15.60
C LEU A 66 8.72 20.71 17.01
N LEU A 67 9.19 19.51 17.40
CA LEU A 67 9.74 19.29 18.74
C LEU A 67 11.03 20.09 18.97
N SER A 68 11.88 20.19 17.95
CA SER A 68 13.20 20.82 18.06
C SER A 68 13.16 22.35 18.02
N LEU A 69 12.21 22.93 17.28
CA LEU A 69 12.16 24.38 17.08
C LEU A 69 11.28 25.13 18.10
N PHE A 70 10.31 24.47 18.74
CA PHE A 70 9.28 25.19 19.51
C PHE A 70 9.10 24.89 21.01
N PRO A 71 10.09 24.38 21.77
CA PRO A 71 9.87 24.07 23.19
C PRO A 71 9.54 25.28 24.08
N SER A 72 9.73 26.52 23.60
CA SER A 72 9.61 27.74 24.45
C SER A 72 8.42 28.65 24.12
N TYR A 73 7.69 28.47 23.00
CA TYR A 73 6.69 29.46 22.55
C TYR A 73 5.49 28.90 21.77
N TYR A 74 5.48 27.63 21.37
CA TYR A 74 4.35 27.01 20.66
C TYR A 74 3.77 25.89 21.53
N PHE A 75 2.49 25.97 21.83
CA PHE A 75 1.82 24.92 22.61
C PHE A 75 1.47 23.76 21.69
N SER A 76 2.44 22.88 21.44
CA SER A 76 2.23 21.67 20.64
C SER A 76 1.68 20.54 21.51
N ILE A 77 0.36 20.40 21.52
CA ILE A 77 -0.35 19.29 22.18
C ILE A 77 0.08 17.96 21.52
N SER A 78 0.20 17.96 20.19
CA SER A 78 0.62 16.77 19.43
C SER A 78 2.08 16.41 19.70
N GLY A 79 2.97 17.40 19.81
CA GLY A 79 4.39 17.22 20.11
C GLY A 79 4.63 16.69 21.52
N PHE A 80 3.96 17.25 22.54
CA PHE A 80 4.10 16.79 23.93
C PHE A 80 3.56 15.37 24.13
N GLY A 81 2.46 15.03 23.44
CA GLY A 81 1.91 13.68 23.43
C GLY A 81 2.71 12.66 22.62
N GLY A 82 3.77 13.08 21.91
CA GLY A 82 4.57 12.21 21.05
C GLY A 82 3.81 11.64 19.85
N TYR A 83 2.65 12.22 19.50
CA TYR A 83 1.76 11.70 18.47
C TYR A 83 2.44 11.54 17.10
N PRO A 84 3.17 12.54 16.56
CA PRO A 84 3.77 12.42 15.23
C PRO A 84 4.73 11.22 15.11
N PHE A 85 5.41 10.86 16.20
CA PHE A 85 6.30 9.71 16.24
C PHE A 85 5.53 8.39 16.34
N LEU A 86 4.58 8.30 17.29
CA LEU A 86 3.78 7.09 17.48
C LEU A 86 2.92 6.78 16.24
N GLY A 87 2.21 7.80 15.73
CA GLY A 87 1.42 7.69 14.50
C GLY A 87 2.30 7.35 13.30
N GLY A 88 3.44 8.03 13.13
CA GLY A 88 4.35 7.78 12.02
C GLY A 88 4.91 6.35 11.99
N ILE A 89 5.30 5.80 13.15
CA ILE A 89 5.75 4.40 13.25
C ILE A 89 4.63 3.43 12.84
N LEU A 90 3.39 3.69 13.28
CA LEU A 90 2.24 2.86 12.94
C LEU A 90 1.90 2.93 11.45
N PHE A 91 1.96 4.11 10.83
CA PHE A 91 1.75 4.28 9.38
C PHE A 91 2.83 3.55 8.56
N ILE A 92 4.11 3.63 8.96
CA ILE A 92 5.20 2.91 8.31
C ILE A 92 5.01 1.40 8.43
N SER A 93 4.69 0.90 9.62
CA SER A 93 4.49 -0.53 9.84
C SER A 93 3.28 -1.06 9.04
N SER A 94 2.19 -0.31 9.00
CA SER A 94 1.01 -0.64 8.18
C SER A 94 1.36 -0.70 6.70
N GLY A 95 1.98 0.36 6.16
CA GLY A 95 2.39 0.41 4.76
C GLY A 95 3.37 -0.69 4.37
N SER A 96 4.34 -0.98 5.24
CA SER A 96 5.29 -2.09 5.04
C SER A 96 4.57 -3.44 4.95
N LEU A 97 3.55 -3.65 5.79
CA LEU A 97 2.77 -4.88 5.81
C LEU A 97 1.87 -4.99 4.56
N CYS A 98 1.30 -3.88 4.08
CA CYS A 98 0.58 -3.81 2.81
C CYS A 98 1.47 -4.18 1.62
N VAL A 99 2.67 -3.60 1.55
CA VAL A 99 3.67 -3.90 0.50
C VAL A 99 4.12 -5.36 0.59
N ALA A 100 4.36 -5.88 1.79
CA ALA A 100 4.75 -7.26 2.00
C ALA A 100 3.64 -8.23 1.58
N ALA A 101 2.38 -7.94 1.93
CA ALA A 101 1.22 -8.75 1.58
C ALA A 101 0.96 -8.74 0.07
N ALA A 102 1.20 -7.60 -0.61
CA ALA A 102 1.09 -7.50 -2.05
C ALA A 102 2.19 -8.27 -2.80
N ASN A 103 3.43 -8.32 -2.28
CA ASN A 103 4.53 -9.04 -2.91
C ASN A 103 4.51 -10.55 -2.61
N ARG A 104 4.12 -10.94 -1.39
CA ARG A 104 4.01 -12.35 -0.96
C ARG A 104 2.68 -12.53 -0.23
N PRO A 105 1.58 -12.78 -0.96
CA PRO A 105 0.27 -12.93 -0.37
C PRO A 105 0.23 -14.20 0.49
N ASN A 106 0.33 -14.02 1.80
CA ASN A 106 0.07 -15.03 2.81
C ASN A 106 -1.17 -14.59 3.61
N ARG A 107 -2.13 -15.50 3.82
CA ARG A 107 -3.38 -15.25 4.54
C ARG A 107 -3.15 -14.60 5.91
N GLY A 108 -2.10 -14.99 6.62
CA GLY A 108 -1.71 -14.35 7.89
C GLY A 108 -1.25 -12.90 7.68
N LEU A 109 -0.43 -12.64 6.66
CA LEU A 109 0.05 -11.29 6.35
C LEU A 109 -1.06 -10.35 5.93
N VAL A 110 -2.03 -10.85 5.14
CA VAL A 110 -3.22 -10.08 4.72
C VAL A 110 -4.07 -9.73 5.93
N LYS A 111 -4.35 -10.70 6.82
CA LYS A 111 -5.09 -10.45 8.07
C LYS A 111 -4.38 -9.42 8.96
N CYS A 112 -3.07 -9.55 9.15
CA CYS A 112 -2.30 -8.59 9.93
C CYS A 112 -2.27 -7.19 9.25
N SER A 113 -2.15 -7.13 7.92
CA SER A 113 -2.21 -5.86 7.17
C SER A 113 -3.55 -5.16 7.35
N VAL A 114 -4.67 -5.88 7.29
CA VAL A 114 -6.00 -5.32 7.58
C VAL A 114 -6.08 -4.75 8.99
N GLY A 115 -5.66 -5.53 10.00
CA GLY A 115 -5.67 -5.07 11.40
C GLY A 115 -4.81 -3.83 11.63
N MET A 116 -3.62 -3.80 11.02
CA MET A 116 -2.73 -2.64 11.09
C MET A 116 -3.32 -1.42 10.38
N ASN A 117 -3.95 -1.58 9.21
CA ASN A 117 -4.65 -0.48 8.54
C ASN A 117 -5.79 0.08 9.39
N ILE A 118 -6.60 -0.76 10.05
CA ILE A 118 -7.65 -0.28 10.97
C ILE A 118 -7.03 0.53 12.11
N THR A 119 -5.93 0.03 12.69
CA THR A 119 -5.20 0.72 13.76
C THR A 119 -4.64 2.06 13.28
N SER A 120 -4.05 2.11 12.08
CA SER A 120 -3.58 3.33 11.44
C SER A 120 -4.71 4.31 11.18
N ALA A 121 -5.90 3.86 10.76
CA ALA A 121 -7.05 4.74 10.57
C ALA A 121 -7.49 5.40 11.90
N ILE A 122 -7.51 4.65 13.00
CA ILE A 122 -7.83 5.19 14.34
C ILE A 122 -6.77 6.22 14.77
N MET A 123 -5.49 5.91 14.55
CA MET A 123 -4.40 6.82 14.87
C MET A 123 -4.41 8.08 13.99
N ALA A 124 -4.69 7.95 12.70
CA ALA A 124 -4.88 9.08 11.80
C ALA A 124 -6.01 9.98 12.30
N LEU A 125 -7.17 9.41 12.65
CA LEU A 125 -8.30 10.16 13.20
C LEU A 125 -7.95 10.89 14.50
N THR A 126 -7.17 10.25 15.37
CA THR A 126 -6.66 10.88 16.59
C THR A 126 -5.77 12.08 16.26
N GLY A 127 -4.87 11.95 15.28
CA GLY A 127 -4.02 13.03 14.80
C GLY A 127 -4.80 14.20 14.21
N ILE A 128 -5.80 13.90 13.39
CA ILE A 128 -6.72 14.90 12.83
C ILE A 128 -7.32 15.76 13.94
N MET A 129 -7.85 15.14 15.00
CA MET A 129 -8.43 15.87 16.13
C MET A 129 -7.38 16.70 16.89
N LEU A 130 -6.17 16.16 17.07
CA LEU A 130 -5.06 16.86 17.72
C LEU A 130 -4.61 18.08 16.90
N TYR A 131 -4.40 17.93 15.60
CA TYR A 131 -3.96 19.02 14.72
C TYR A 131 -5.02 20.11 14.57
N ILE A 132 -6.31 19.76 14.48
CA ILE A 132 -7.40 20.76 14.51
C ILE A 132 -7.36 21.55 15.82
N SER A 133 -7.29 20.85 16.96
CA SER A 133 -7.27 21.50 18.28
C SER A 133 -6.06 22.42 18.43
N GLU A 134 -4.89 21.97 17.96
CA GLU A 134 -3.65 22.76 17.98
C GLU A 134 -3.78 24.03 17.13
N VAL A 135 -4.32 23.94 15.91
CA VAL A 135 -4.53 25.11 15.05
C VAL A 135 -5.53 26.09 15.68
N VAL A 136 -6.65 25.61 16.23
CA VAL A 136 -7.68 26.47 16.85
C VAL A 136 -7.12 27.23 18.06
N VAL A 137 -6.37 26.55 18.93
CA VAL A 137 -5.77 27.19 20.12
C VAL A 137 -4.73 28.23 19.72
N ASN A 138 -3.84 27.90 18.78
CA ASN A 138 -2.74 28.79 18.39
C ASN A 138 -3.22 29.99 17.55
N VAL A 139 -4.28 29.85 16.74
CA VAL A 139 -4.89 30.99 16.01
C VAL A 139 -5.61 31.94 16.97
N SER A 140 -6.30 31.40 17.98
CA SER A 140 -7.06 32.20 18.95
C SER A 140 -6.17 33.05 19.87
N ALA A 141 -4.89 32.69 20.00
CA ALA A 141 -3.92 33.42 20.81
C ALA A 141 -3.46 34.77 20.20
N PHE A 142 -3.89 35.11 18.96
CA PHE A 142 -3.72 36.42 18.30
C PHE A 142 -2.32 37.06 18.44
N ASP A 143 -1.27 36.25 18.35
CA ASP A 143 0.12 36.72 18.52
C ASP A 143 0.85 36.67 17.16
N PRO A 144 1.25 37.82 16.57
CA PRO A 144 1.76 37.91 15.20
C PRO A 144 3.22 37.46 15.06
N ARG A 145 3.67 36.49 15.87
CA ARG A 145 5.02 35.92 15.73
C ARG A 145 5.10 35.00 14.52
N ILE A 146 6.03 35.29 13.61
CA ILE A 146 6.41 34.45 12.44
C ILE A 146 6.52 32.97 12.82
N MET A 147 7.02 32.70 14.02
CA MET A 147 7.25 31.35 14.54
C MET A 147 5.95 30.55 14.78
N ILE A 148 4.88 31.20 15.25
CA ILE A 148 3.57 30.56 15.43
C ILE A 148 2.96 30.26 14.06
N GLY A 149 3.11 31.18 13.09
CA GLY A 149 2.66 30.96 11.72
C GLY A 149 3.31 29.74 11.06
N PHE A 150 4.61 29.56 11.25
CA PHE A 150 5.32 28.38 10.73
C PHE A 150 4.85 27.08 11.42
N GLY A 151 4.69 27.09 12.74
CA GLY A 151 4.14 25.95 13.50
C GLY A 151 2.75 25.54 13.02
N CYS A 152 1.82 26.51 12.94
CA CYS A 152 0.47 26.30 12.41
C CYS A 152 0.49 25.76 10.98
N GLY A 153 1.37 26.30 10.12
CA GLY A 153 1.53 25.81 8.75
C GLY A 153 1.93 24.35 8.70
N LEU A 154 2.89 23.93 9.53
CA LEU A 154 3.29 22.53 9.63
C LEU A 154 2.18 21.63 10.19
N SER A 155 1.43 22.08 11.20
CA SER A 155 0.30 21.33 11.75
C SER A 155 -0.83 21.15 10.72
N VAL A 156 -1.09 22.15 9.88
CA VAL A 156 -2.04 22.06 8.77
C VAL A 156 -1.55 21.06 7.71
N VAL A 157 -0.26 21.07 7.37
CA VAL A 157 0.32 20.09 6.44
C VAL A 157 0.15 18.67 6.99
N LEU A 158 0.48 18.44 8.26
CA LEU A 158 0.32 17.14 8.92
C LEU A 158 -1.14 16.70 9.01
N PHE A 159 -2.08 17.62 9.21
CA PHE A 159 -3.52 17.36 9.15
C PHE A 159 -3.93 16.79 7.79
N PHE A 160 -3.49 17.38 6.68
CA PHE A 160 -3.80 16.86 5.34
C PHE A 160 -3.21 15.47 5.11
N PHE A 161 -1.98 15.22 5.55
CA PHE A 161 -1.38 13.89 5.45
C PHE A 161 -2.10 12.85 6.34
N SER A 162 -2.60 13.23 7.51
CA SER A 162 -3.43 12.36 8.35
C SER A 162 -4.77 12.03 7.69
N MET A 163 -5.40 12.99 6.99
CA MET A 163 -6.61 12.73 6.19
C MET A 163 -6.33 11.72 5.06
N LEU A 164 -5.22 11.88 4.36
CA LEU A 164 -4.80 10.95 3.31
C LEU A 164 -4.56 9.54 3.88
N GLU A 165 -3.85 9.44 5.00
CA GLU A 165 -3.61 8.18 5.70
C GLU A 165 -4.93 7.49 6.08
N PHE A 166 -5.89 8.23 6.64
CA PHE A 166 -7.20 7.70 6.99
C PHE A 166 -7.91 7.12 5.77
N CYS A 167 -7.95 7.84 4.65
CA CYS A 167 -8.57 7.37 3.41
C CYS A 167 -7.89 6.11 2.85
N ILE A 168 -6.56 6.08 2.84
CA ILE A 168 -5.76 4.96 2.35
C ILE A 168 -5.98 3.73 3.24
N ALA A 169 -5.86 3.91 4.55
CA ALA A 169 -6.00 2.86 5.54
C ALA A 169 -7.40 2.22 5.50
N VAL A 170 -8.48 3.03 5.40
CA VAL A 170 -9.84 2.52 5.24
C VAL A 170 -10.01 1.73 3.94
N SER A 171 -9.46 2.24 2.83
CA SER A 171 -9.54 1.57 1.52
C SER A 171 -8.83 0.21 1.56
N LEU A 172 -7.62 0.16 2.11
CA LEU A 172 -6.82 -1.06 2.24
C LEU A 172 -7.45 -2.07 3.21
N ALA A 173 -8.04 -1.60 4.31
CA ALA A 173 -8.80 -2.46 5.23
C ALA A 173 -10.01 -3.08 4.54
N HIS A 174 -10.77 -2.30 3.76
CA HIS A 174 -11.91 -2.81 2.99
C HIS A 174 -11.50 -3.89 1.99
N PHE A 175 -10.47 -3.62 1.17
CA PHE A 175 -9.99 -4.60 0.20
C PHE A 175 -9.39 -5.86 0.85
N GLY A 176 -8.64 -5.71 1.93
CA GLY A 176 -8.07 -6.85 2.64
C GLY A 176 -9.13 -7.67 3.38
N CYS A 177 -10.19 -7.05 3.91
CA CYS A 177 -11.36 -7.76 4.46
C CYS A 177 -12.04 -8.60 3.38
N GLN A 178 -12.34 -8.02 2.22
CA GLN A 178 -12.94 -8.73 1.08
C GLN A 178 -12.09 -9.95 0.68
N ALA A 179 -10.77 -9.76 0.53
CA ALA A 179 -9.84 -10.84 0.18
C ALA A 179 -9.81 -11.97 1.23
N THR A 180 -9.98 -11.62 2.51
CA THR A 180 -9.97 -12.59 3.61
C THR A 180 -11.29 -13.36 3.69
N CYS A 181 -12.43 -12.67 3.62
CA CYS A 181 -13.76 -13.28 3.74
C CYS A 181 -14.07 -14.25 2.59
N CYS A 182 -13.69 -13.92 1.35
CA CYS A 182 -13.87 -14.83 0.22
C CYS A 182 -12.99 -16.09 0.31
N SER A 183 -11.90 -16.05 1.08
CA SER A 183 -10.99 -17.18 1.26
C SER A 183 -11.39 -18.10 2.44
N ASP A 184 -12.25 -17.64 3.35
CA ASP A 184 -12.82 -18.45 4.44
C ASP A 184 -14.03 -19.28 3.96
N ALA A 185 -14.61 -18.98 2.79
CA ALA A 185 -15.79 -19.65 2.23
C ALA A 185 -15.49 -20.82 1.26
N GLN A 186 -14.21 -21.18 1.07
CA GLN A 186 -13.73 -22.18 0.12
C GLN A 186 -12.87 -23.23 0.81
#